data_AF-A0A644U5V7-F1
#
_entry.id   AF-A0A644U5V7-F1
#
_cell.length_a   1.000
_cell.length_b   1.000
_cell.length_c   1.000
_cell.angle_alpha   90.00
_cell.angle_beta   90.00
_cell.angle_gamma   90.00
#
_symmetry.space_group_name_H-M   'P 1'
#
loop_
_entity.id
_entity.type
_entity.pdbx_description
1 polymer ?
#
loop_
_entity_poly.entity_id
_entity_poly.type
_entity_poly.pdbx_seq_one_letter_code
_entity_poly.pdbx_strand_id
1 'polypeptide(L)'
;MITKNIRITESQEQFLLSNYKNISQGISACIDKARFPDSNIDDVLKTIRAYTKRELKGKFSQEEWSFFADSLNGTISDGLFRCNVEALAYHCQDAEDLDGTATKWGVDIDKLIEKVRALTSAQIETLYWFVEEFWNAEHEARNLEKWATELV
;
A
#
# COMPACT_ATOMS: atom_id res chain seq x y z
N MET A 1 4.32 24.51 32.56
CA MET A 1 4.61 24.70 31.12
C MET A 1 5.94 25.43 31.04
N ILE A 2 6.98 24.83 30.46
CA ILE A 2 8.32 25.46 30.40
C ILE A 2 8.37 26.31 29.13
N THR A 3 8.29 27.64 29.27
CA THR A 3 8.43 28.57 28.15
C THR A 3 9.93 28.70 27.81
N LYS A 4 10.34 28.18 26.66
CA LYS A 4 11.71 28.39 26.14
C LYS A 4 11.69 29.63 25.25
N ASN A 5 12.47 30.64 25.61
CA ASN A 5 12.71 31.81 24.75
C ASN A 5 13.69 31.43 23.65
N ILE A 6 13.20 31.35 22.41
CA ILE A 6 14.03 31.09 21.23
C ILE A 6 14.40 32.44 20.63
N ARG A 7 15.70 32.72 20.52
CA ARG A 7 16.21 33.87 19.77
C ARG A 7 16.48 33.44 18.33
N ILE A 8 15.95 34.20 17.38
CA ILE A 8 16.19 34.01 15.95
C ILE A 8 16.91 35.24 15.39
N THR A 9 17.67 35.07 14.30
CA THR A 9 18.33 36.17 13.59
C THR A 9 17.35 36.93 12.69
N GLU A 10 17.68 38.15 12.28
CA GLU A 10 16.86 38.93 11.33
C GLU A 10 16.66 38.19 10.00
N SER A 11 17.69 37.47 9.52
CA SER A 11 17.58 36.64 8.32
C SER A 11 16.59 35.47 8.48
N GLN A 12 16.53 34.85 9.66
CA GLN A 12 15.57 33.80 9.98
C GLN A 12 14.16 34.38 10.09
N GLU A 13 14.01 35.54 10.72
CA GLU A 13 12.73 36.23 10.81
C GLU A 13 12.16 36.57 9.41
N GLN A 14 12.99 37.12 8.53
CA GLN A 14 12.59 37.39 7.14
C GLN A 14 12.20 36.12 6.37
N PHE A 15 12.97 35.05 6.52
CA PHE A 15 12.63 33.76 5.92
C PHE A 15 11.26 33.27 6.40
N LEU A 16 11.00 33.34 7.71
CA LEU A 16 9.74 32.85 8.30
C LEU A 16 8.54 33.69 7.86
N LEU A 17 8.68 35.02 7.80
CA LEU A 17 7.60 35.92 7.34
C LEU A 17 7.32 35.80 5.84
N SER A 18 8.32 35.39 5.05
CA SER A 18 8.15 35.20 3.60
C SER A 18 7.51 33.86 3.22
N ASN A 19 7.60 32.84 4.10
CA ASN A 19 7.17 31.48 3.81
C ASN A 19 5.99 31.00 4.68
N TYR A 20 5.67 31.69 5.76
CA TYR A 20 4.61 31.31 6.71
C TYR A 20 3.77 32.52 7.12
N LYS A 21 2.57 32.27 7.63
CA LYS A 21 1.63 33.33 8.01
C LYS A 21 2.14 34.21 9.16
N ASN A 22 2.93 33.63 10.07
CA ASN A 22 3.60 34.34 11.16
C ASN A 22 4.81 33.55 11.68
N ILE A 23 5.65 34.23 12.46
CA ILE A 23 6.89 33.70 13.02
C ILE A 23 6.62 32.46 13.90
N SER A 24 5.60 32.49 14.76
CA SER A 24 5.30 31.38 15.66
C SER A 24 4.93 30.10 14.89
N GLN A 25 4.10 30.24 13.86
CA GLN A 25 3.73 29.13 12.98
C GLN A 25 4.94 28.59 12.24
N GLY A 26 5.78 29.46 11.70
CA GLY A 26 7.00 29.06 10.99
C GLY A 26 8.01 28.36 11.91
N ILE A 27 8.20 28.85 13.15
CA ILE A 27 9.06 28.18 14.15
C ILE A 27 8.51 26.78 14.46
N SER A 28 7.21 26.64 14.71
CA SER A 28 6.59 25.33 14.94
C SER A 28 6.79 24.40 13.75
N ALA A 29 6.54 24.86 12.53
CA ALA A 29 6.72 24.08 11.31
C ALA A 29 8.19 23.65 11.09
N CYS A 30 9.15 24.54 11.36
CA CYS A 30 10.58 24.21 11.27
C CYS A 30 11.03 23.23 12.36
N ILE A 31 10.53 23.38 13.59
CA ILE A 31 10.79 22.42 14.67
C ILE A 31 10.19 21.06 14.34
N ASP A 32 8.96 21.03 13.83
CA ASP A 32 8.29 19.79 13.41
C ASP A 32 9.04 19.13 12.25
N LYS A 33 9.48 19.89 11.24
CA LYS A 33 10.34 19.39 10.15
C LYS A 33 11.71 18.91 10.63
N ALA A 34 12.26 19.47 11.71
CA ALA A 34 13.51 18.99 12.29
C ALA A 34 13.32 17.74 13.17
N ARG A 35 12.16 17.62 13.82
CA ARG A 35 11.78 16.50 14.70
C ARG A 35 11.30 15.28 13.92
N PHE A 36 10.63 15.55 12.82
CA PHE A 36 10.21 14.63 11.79
C PHE A 36 10.87 15.13 10.50
N PRO A 37 12.20 14.88 10.32
CA PRO A 37 12.83 15.10 9.02
C PRO A 37 11.98 14.43 7.95
N ASP A 38 11.97 14.95 6.73
CA ASP A 38 11.26 14.35 5.61
C ASP A 38 11.75 12.89 5.45
N SER A 39 11.17 11.95 6.21
CA SER A 39 11.21 10.54 5.91
C SER A 39 10.45 10.51 4.61
N ASN A 40 11.16 10.30 3.50
CA ASN A 40 10.51 10.19 2.21
C ASN A 40 9.33 9.24 2.41
N ILE A 41 8.10 9.74 2.27
CA ILE A 41 6.89 8.97 2.59
C ILE A 41 6.93 7.66 1.80
N ASP A 42 7.54 7.70 0.61
CA ASP A 42 7.85 6.54 -0.22
C ASP A 42 8.73 5.51 0.50
N ASP A 43 9.75 5.92 1.27
CA ASP A 43 10.64 5.01 1.98
C ASP A 43 9.96 4.36 3.18
N VAL A 44 9.04 5.07 3.84
CA VAL A 44 8.18 4.48 4.90
C VAL A 44 7.21 3.48 4.28
N LEU A 45 6.54 3.84 3.19
CA LEU A 45 5.61 2.93 2.48
C LEU A 45 6.32 1.71 1.90
N LYS A 46 7.51 1.86 1.28
CA LYS A 46 8.35 0.75 0.83
C LYS A 46 8.70 -0.17 2.00
N THR A 47 9.03 0.41 3.16
CA THR A 47 9.34 -0.37 4.37
C THR A 47 8.12 -1.16 4.82
N ILE A 48 6.94 -0.53 4.93
CA ILE A 48 5.69 -1.20 5.27
C ILE A 48 5.42 -2.35 4.31
N ARG A 49 5.43 -2.10 3.00
CA ARG A 49 5.23 -3.13 1.96
C ARG A 49 6.22 -4.29 2.09
N ALA A 50 7.49 -4.00 2.36
CA ALA A 50 8.51 -5.04 2.51
C ALA A 50 8.28 -5.93 3.75
N TYR A 51 7.79 -5.37 4.86
CA TYR A 51 7.41 -6.15 6.05
C TYR A 51 6.13 -6.93 5.80
N THR A 52 5.09 -6.26 5.31
CA THR A 52 3.79 -6.86 4.99
C THR A 52 3.90 -7.97 3.95
N LYS A 53 4.85 -7.86 3.00
CA LYS A 53 5.21 -8.94 2.06
C LYS A 53 5.46 -10.26 2.78
N ARG A 54 6.25 -10.18 3.84
CA ARG A 54 6.68 -11.35 4.62
C ARG A 54 5.51 -11.93 5.40
N GLU A 55 4.57 -11.09 5.82
CA GLU A 55 3.34 -11.53 6.48
C GLU A 55 2.37 -12.20 5.51
N LEU A 56 2.33 -11.76 4.25
CA LEU A 56 1.51 -12.35 3.19
C LEU A 56 2.05 -13.67 2.67
N LYS A 57 3.37 -13.88 2.75
CA LYS A 57 4.01 -15.11 2.26
C LYS A 57 3.44 -16.34 2.96
N GLY A 58 2.98 -17.31 2.17
CA GLY A 58 2.37 -18.55 2.65
C GLY A 58 0.95 -18.42 3.20
N LYS A 59 0.32 -17.23 3.19
CA LYS A 59 -1.12 -17.09 3.53
C LYS A 59 -2.04 -17.56 2.41
N PHE A 60 -1.57 -17.45 1.18
CA PHE A 60 -2.31 -17.81 -0.03
C PHE A 60 -1.58 -18.91 -0.80
N SER A 61 -2.33 -19.78 -1.45
CA SER A 61 -1.78 -20.79 -2.36
C SER A 61 -1.34 -20.16 -3.68
N GLN A 62 -0.66 -20.96 -4.50
CA GLN A 62 -0.24 -20.53 -5.84
C GLN A 62 -1.44 -20.21 -6.73
N GLU A 63 -2.51 -21.00 -6.62
CA GLU A 63 -3.76 -20.82 -7.34
C GLU A 63 -4.49 -19.54 -6.91
N GLU A 64 -4.50 -19.25 -5.60
CA GLU A 64 -5.08 -18.02 -5.05
C GLU A 64 -4.32 -16.78 -5.52
N TRP A 65 -2.97 -16.84 -5.57
CA TRP A 65 -2.18 -15.77 -6.18
C TRP A 65 -2.44 -15.60 -7.67
N SER A 66 -2.60 -16.71 -8.39
CA SER A 66 -2.92 -16.69 -9.82
C SER A 66 -4.30 -16.08 -10.07
N PHE A 67 -5.28 -16.40 -9.21
CA PHE A 67 -6.60 -15.77 -9.19
C PHE A 67 -6.50 -14.26 -8.99
N PHE A 68 -5.72 -13.78 -8.01
CA PHE A 68 -5.57 -12.34 -7.77
C PHE A 68 -4.93 -11.64 -8.96
N ALA A 69 -3.87 -12.20 -9.53
CA ALA A 69 -3.22 -11.61 -10.70
C ALA A 69 -4.18 -11.50 -11.88
N ASP A 70 -4.94 -12.54 -12.16
CA ASP A 70 -5.89 -12.59 -13.28
C ASP A 70 -7.08 -11.64 -13.07
N SER A 71 -7.77 -11.76 -11.94
CA SER A 71 -8.98 -10.97 -11.64
C SER A 71 -8.71 -9.48 -11.49
N LEU A 72 -7.51 -9.07 -11.07
CA LEU A 72 -7.14 -7.67 -10.91
C LEU A 72 -6.46 -7.08 -12.15
N ASN A 73 -6.23 -7.87 -13.20
CA ASN A 73 -5.60 -7.39 -14.41
C ASN A 73 -6.48 -6.31 -15.07
N GLY A 74 -5.92 -5.11 -15.26
CA GLY A 74 -6.66 -3.97 -15.81
C GLY A 74 -7.64 -3.30 -14.84
N THR A 75 -7.65 -3.69 -13.56
CA THR A 75 -8.48 -3.04 -12.54
C THR A 75 -7.80 -1.77 -12.03
N ILE A 76 -8.54 -0.65 -11.99
CA ILE A 76 -8.07 0.60 -11.40
C ILE A 76 -8.28 0.53 -9.88
N SER A 77 -7.19 0.41 -9.12
CA SER A 77 -7.24 0.45 -7.65
C SER A 77 -6.82 1.84 -7.14
N ASP A 78 -7.79 2.73 -6.92
CA ASP A 78 -7.54 4.02 -6.28
C ASP A 78 -7.50 3.90 -4.74
N GLY A 79 -7.26 5.02 -4.05
CA GLY A 79 -7.14 5.04 -2.58
C GLY A 79 -8.40 4.63 -1.81
N LEU A 80 -9.58 4.56 -2.44
CA LEU A 80 -10.83 4.12 -1.82
C LEU A 80 -10.97 2.59 -1.83
N PHE A 81 -10.39 1.93 -2.84
CA PHE A 81 -10.37 0.47 -2.97
C PHE A 81 -9.13 -0.13 -2.28
N ARG A 82 -7.99 0.56 -2.38
CA ARG A 82 -6.80 0.19 -1.61
C ARG A 82 -7.08 0.28 -0.12
N CYS A 83 -6.47 -0.62 0.65
CA CYS A 83 -6.68 -0.75 2.09
C CYS A 83 -8.09 -1.20 2.54
N ASN A 84 -9.03 -1.39 1.62
CA ASN A 84 -10.40 -1.77 1.92
C ASN A 84 -10.62 -3.27 1.74
N VAL A 85 -10.75 -3.96 2.87
CA VAL A 85 -10.93 -5.42 2.94
C VAL A 85 -12.21 -5.87 2.24
N GLU A 86 -13.34 -5.20 2.50
CA GLU A 86 -14.61 -5.61 1.92
C GLU A 86 -14.66 -5.32 0.42
N ALA A 87 -14.00 -4.26 -0.04
CA ALA A 87 -13.91 -3.99 -1.48
C ALA A 87 -13.20 -5.13 -2.23
N LEU A 88 -12.06 -5.63 -1.70
CA LEU A 88 -11.40 -6.78 -2.31
C LEU A 88 -12.22 -8.06 -2.18
N ALA A 89 -12.92 -8.27 -1.06
CA ALA A 89 -13.79 -9.43 -0.88
C ALA A 89 -14.94 -9.47 -1.91
N TYR A 90 -15.62 -8.34 -2.13
CA TYR A 90 -16.65 -8.23 -3.17
C TYR A 90 -16.07 -8.40 -4.58
N HIS A 91 -14.90 -7.81 -4.86
CA HIS A 91 -14.20 -8.04 -6.12
C HIS A 91 -13.94 -9.52 -6.38
N CYS A 92 -13.50 -10.27 -5.35
CA CYS A 92 -13.26 -11.70 -5.50
C CYS A 92 -14.55 -12.45 -5.87
N GLN A 93 -15.66 -12.14 -5.19
CA GLN A 93 -16.95 -12.73 -5.49
C GLN A 93 -17.41 -12.40 -6.92
N ASP A 94 -17.34 -11.13 -7.31
CA ASP A 94 -17.75 -10.67 -8.65
C ASP A 94 -16.91 -11.34 -9.75
N ALA A 95 -15.60 -11.51 -9.53
CA ALA A 95 -14.72 -12.17 -10.49
C ALA A 95 -15.04 -13.66 -10.69
N GLU A 96 -15.65 -14.33 -9.70
CA GLU A 96 -16.19 -15.67 -9.89
C GLU A 96 -17.56 -15.63 -10.56
N ASP A 97 -18.48 -14.81 -10.04
CA ASP A 97 -19.87 -14.77 -10.51
C ASP A 97 -19.99 -14.34 -11.99
N LEU A 98 -19.09 -13.47 -12.45
CA LEU A 98 -19.11 -12.91 -13.80
C LEU A 98 -18.18 -13.64 -14.77
N ASP A 99 -16.97 -14.00 -14.31
CA ASP A 99 -15.90 -14.49 -15.18
C ASP A 99 -15.47 -15.93 -14.88
N GLY A 100 -15.97 -16.55 -13.80
CA GLY A 100 -15.60 -17.91 -13.39
C GLY A 100 -14.12 -18.03 -13.02
N THR A 101 -13.50 -16.95 -12.53
CA THR A 101 -12.05 -16.87 -12.34
C THR A 101 -11.56 -17.81 -11.24
N ALA A 102 -12.32 -18.00 -10.14
CA ALA A 102 -11.95 -18.95 -9.10
C ALA A 102 -12.08 -20.38 -9.62
N THR A 103 -13.14 -20.69 -10.36
CA THR A 103 -13.32 -21.97 -11.04
C THR A 103 -12.17 -22.26 -12.01
N LYS A 104 -11.72 -21.27 -12.79
CA LYS A 104 -10.58 -21.38 -13.73
C LYS A 104 -9.29 -21.80 -13.04
N TRP A 105 -9.01 -21.24 -11.86
CA TRP A 105 -7.79 -21.51 -11.10
C TRP A 105 -7.94 -22.63 -10.07
N GLY A 106 -9.12 -23.22 -9.91
CA GLY A 106 -9.39 -24.26 -8.91
C GLY A 106 -9.40 -23.73 -7.47
N VAL A 107 -9.79 -22.47 -7.29
CA VAL A 107 -9.86 -21.80 -5.99
C VAL A 107 -11.26 -21.95 -5.37
N ASP A 108 -11.30 -22.24 -4.08
CA ASP A 108 -12.53 -22.19 -3.29
C ASP A 108 -12.82 -20.74 -2.91
N ILE A 109 -13.80 -20.12 -3.60
CA ILE A 109 -14.06 -18.69 -3.49
C ILE A 109 -14.49 -18.27 -2.09
N ASP A 110 -15.32 -19.09 -1.41
CA ASP A 110 -15.79 -18.79 -0.06
C ASP A 110 -14.61 -18.76 0.93
N LYS A 111 -13.72 -19.77 0.84
CA LYS A 111 -12.50 -19.80 1.67
C LYS A 111 -11.54 -18.67 1.34
N LEU A 112 -11.42 -18.29 0.06
CA LEU A 112 -10.58 -17.16 -0.33
C LEU A 112 -11.11 -15.86 0.28
N ILE A 113 -12.42 -15.62 0.21
CA ILE A 113 -13.06 -14.44 0.79
C ILE A 113 -12.86 -14.39 2.31
N GLU A 114 -12.97 -15.52 3.01
CA GLU A 114 -12.66 -15.60 4.44
C GLU A 114 -11.21 -15.19 4.74
N LYS A 115 -10.25 -15.67 3.95
CA LYS A 115 -8.84 -15.29 4.09
C LYS A 115 -8.63 -13.79 3.84
N VAL A 116 -9.25 -13.24 2.79
CA VAL A 116 -9.19 -11.80 2.47
C VAL A 116 -9.74 -10.97 3.63
N ARG A 117 -10.88 -11.39 4.21
CA ARG A 117 -11.50 -10.71 5.36
C ARG A 117 -10.65 -10.74 6.63
N ALA A 118 -9.77 -11.71 6.76
CA ALA A 118 -8.82 -11.81 7.88
C ALA A 118 -7.57 -10.93 7.70
N LEU A 119 -7.39 -10.28 6.55
CA LEU A 119 -6.23 -9.41 6.30
C LEU A 119 -6.38 -8.03 6.97
N THR A 120 -5.23 -7.43 7.27
CA THR A 120 -5.18 -6.01 7.66
C THR A 120 -5.25 -5.10 6.43
N SER A 121 -5.63 -3.84 6.63
CA SER A 121 -5.61 -2.84 5.56
C SER A 121 -4.23 -2.69 4.89
N ALA A 122 -3.14 -2.82 5.64
CA ALA A 122 -1.79 -2.79 5.07
C ALA A 122 -1.52 -4.00 4.18
N GLN A 123 -2.02 -5.19 4.57
CA GLN A 123 -1.92 -6.42 3.77
C GLN A 123 -2.72 -6.31 2.46
N ILE A 124 -3.91 -5.71 2.49
CA ILE A 124 -4.69 -5.45 1.28
C ILE A 124 -3.93 -4.51 0.34
N GLU A 125 -3.42 -3.38 0.85
CA GLU A 125 -2.61 -2.45 0.06
C GLU A 125 -1.43 -3.14 -0.61
N THR A 126 -0.70 -3.96 0.15
CA THR A 126 0.52 -4.61 -0.32
C THR A 126 0.19 -5.72 -1.33
N LEU A 127 -0.95 -6.40 -1.20
CA LEU A 127 -1.46 -7.35 -2.19
C LEU A 127 -1.70 -6.68 -3.54
N TYR A 128 -2.46 -5.57 -3.57
CA TYR A 128 -2.67 -4.80 -4.80
C TYR A 128 -1.34 -4.38 -5.43
N TRP A 129 -0.41 -3.90 -4.60
CA TRP A 129 0.90 -3.48 -5.07
C TRP A 129 1.69 -4.63 -5.72
N PHE A 130 1.64 -5.86 -5.21
CA PHE A 130 2.33 -7.00 -5.85
C PHE A 130 1.75 -7.37 -7.20
N VAL A 131 0.43 -7.38 -7.30
CA VAL A 131 -0.24 -7.71 -8.55
C VAL A 131 0.09 -6.65 -9.60
N GLU A 132 0.14 -5.38 -9.20
CA GLU A 132 0.58 -4.28 -10.06
C GLU A 132 2.05 -4.38 -10.45
N GLU A 133 2.95 -4.71 -9.53
CA GLU A 133 4.36 -4.94 -9.85
C GLU A 133 4.52 -6.06 -10.89
N PHE A 134 3.77 -7.15 -10.73
CA PHE A 134 3.77 -8.25 -11.70
C PHE A 134 3.32 -7.77 -13.09
N TRP A 135 2.21 -7.03 -13.18
CA TRP A 135 1.69 -6.54 -14.46
C TRP A 135 2.46 -5.35 -15.04
N ASN A 136 3.24 -4.63 -14.24
CA ASN A 136 4.09 -3.53 -14.69
C ASN A 136 5.51 -3.97 -15.04
N ALA A 137 5.90 -5.21 -14.72
CA ALA A 137 7.17 -5.77 -15.15
C ALA A 137 7.23 -5.88 -16.69
N GLU A 138 8.45 -5.89 -17.24
CA GLU A 138 8.67 -6.11 -18.67
C GLU A 138 8.01 -7.42 -19.13
N HIS A 139 7.38 -7.41 -20.30
CA HIS A 139 6.55 -8.54 -20.77
C HIS A 139 7.33 -9.87 -20.80
N GLU A 140 8.60 -9.84 -21.17
CA GLU A 140 9.49 -11.01 -21.24
C GLU A 140 9.85 -11.57 -19.85
N ALA A 141 9.71 -10.77 -18.80
CA ALA A 141 9.93 -11.16 -17.41
C ALA A 141 8.66 -11.66 -16.71
N ARG A 142 7.48 -11.51 -17.32
CA ARG A 142 6.20 -11.94 -16.73
C ARG A 142 6.05 -13.45 -16.82
N ASN A 143 6.24 -14.10 -15.69
CA ASN A 143 5.92 -15.51 -15.51
C ASN A 143 5.04 -15.67 -14.28
N LEU A 144 3.74 -15.86 -14.51
CA LEU A 144 2.74 -15.93 -13.45
C LEU A 144 3.01 -17.10 -12.49
N GLU A 145 3.34 -18.27 -13.04
CA GLU A 145 3.59 -19.48 -12.26
C GLU A 145 4.77 -19.29 -11.30
N LYS A 146 5.88 -18.75 -11.82
CA LYS A 146 7.07 -18.44 -11.02
C LYS A 146 6.77 -17.39 -9.95
N TRP A 147 6.11 -16.30 -10.32
CA TRP A 147 5.75 -15.23 -9.39
C TRP A 147 4.86 -15.72 -8.26
N ALA A 148 3.82 -16.50 -8.58
CA ALA A 148 2.92 -17.06 -7.59
C ALA A 148 3.65 -18.05 -6.66
N THR A 149 4.55 -18.88 -7.21
CA THR A 149 5.37 -19.82 -6.42
C THR A 149 6.30 -19.12 -5.42
N GLU A 150 6.85 -17.95 -5.77
CA GLU A 150 7.74 -17.20 -4.86
C GLU A 150 6.99 -16.60 -3.65
N LEU A 151 5.67 -16.47 -3.74
CA LEU A 151 4.80 -15.88 -2.71
C LEU A 151 4.15 -16.92 -1.78
N VAL A 152 4.23 -18.21 -2.11
CA VAL A 152 3.93 -19.33 -1.20
C VAL A 152 5.09 -19.55 -0.24
#